data_AF-A0A3D0GUW0-F1
#
_entry.id   AF-A0A3D0GUW0-F1
#
_cell.length_a   1.000
_cell.length_b   1.000
_cell.length_c   1.000
_cell.angle_alpha   90.00
_cell.angle_beta   90.00
_cell.angle_gamma   90.00
#
_symmetry.space_group_name_H-M   'P 1'
#
loop_
_entity.id
_entity.type
_entity.pdbx_description
1 polymer ?
#
loop_
_entity_poly.entity_id
_entity_poly.type
_entity_poly.pdbx_seq_one_letter_code
_entity_poly.pdbx_strand_id
1 'polypeptide(L)'
;MGYVDEVLELVSKRDADQPEFIQAVTEVLNSLRPIVEKNEELYRKNAILERITEPDRQIMFRVPWVDDKGQVQVNRGFRVQFNSAIGPYKGGLRFH
;
A
#
# COMPACT_ATOMS: atom_id res chain seq x y z
N MET A 1 18.67 14.11 6.74
CA MET A 1 17.67 13.17 6.24
C MET A 1 18.04 11.81 6.78
N GLY A 2 17.15 11.21 7.56
CA GLY A 2 17.30 9.83 8.02
C GLY A 2 16.71 8.86 7.01
N TYR A 3 16.95 7.56 7.22
CA TYR A 3 16.44 6.50 6.35
C TYR A 3 14.91 6.57 6.13
N VAL A 4 14.15 6.95 7.16
CA VAL A 4 12.69 7.12 7.03
C VAL A 4 12.33 8.23 6.04
N ASP A 5 13.06 9.35 6.02
CA ASP A 5 12.79 10.46 5.09
C ASP A 5 13.04 10.02 3.64
N GLU A 6 14.13 9.28 3.42
CA GLU A 6 14.49 8.76 2.10
C GLU A 6 13.39 7.84 1.54
N VAL A 7 12.83 6.97 2.38
CA VAL A 7 11.75 6.06 1.97
C VAL A 7 10.44 6.83 1.74
N LEU A 8 10.13 7.84 2.54
CA LEU A 8 8.95 8.68 2.32
C LEU A 8 9.02 9.45 1.00
N GLU A 9 10.19 9.97 0.64
CA GLU A 9 10.40 10.58 -0.68
C GLU A 9 10.23 9.56 -1.81
N LEU A 10 10.76 8.35 -1.64
CA LEU A 10 10.64 7.29 -2.64
C LEU A 10 9.17 6.94 -2.89
N VAL A 11 8.40 6.71 -1.83
CA VAL A 11 6.96 6.40 -1.91
C VAL A 11 6.19 7.57 -2.54
N SER A 12 6.48 8.81 -2.12
CA SER A 12 5.80 10.00 -2.64
C SER A 12 6.05 10.21 -4.14
N LYS A 13 7.23 9.85 -4.64
CA LYS A 13 7.54 9.91 -6.08
C LYS A 13 6.87 8.79 -6.87
N ARG A 14 6.83 7.57 -6.32
CA ARG A 14 6.27 6.39 -6.99
C ARG A 14 4.75 6.44 -7.07
N ASP A 15 4.09 6.85 -5.99
CA ASP A 15 2.63 6.79 -5.81
C ASP A 15 2.01 8.21 -5.70
N ALA A 16 2.56 9.16 -6.47
CA ALA A 16 2.25 10.60 -6.36
C ALA A 16 0.75 10.96 -6.52
N ASP A 17 -0.02 10.09 -7.17
CA ASP A 17 -1.46 10.22 -7.39
C ASP A 17 -2.33 9.62 -6.27
N GLN A 18 -1.72 9.13 -5.18
CA GLN A 18 -2.40 8.45 -4.09
C GLN A 18 -2.21 9.19 -2.74
N PRO A 19 -2.84 10.36 -2.55
CA PRO A 19 -2.63 11.17 -1.36
C PRO A 19 -3.05 10.48 -0.07
N GLU A 20 -4.13 9.69 -0.07
CA GLU A 20 -4.58 8.93 1.10
C GLU A 20 -3.57 7.83 1.49
N PHE A 21 -2.94 7.21 0.49
CA PHE A 21 -1.91 6.21 0.72
C PHE A 21 -0.63 6.85 1.28
N ILE A 22 -0.17 7.94 0.67
CA ILE A 22 1.01 8.68 1.11
C ILE A 22 0.82 9.18 2.55
N GLN A 23 -0.36 9.71 2.88
CA GLN A 23 -0.68 10.13 4.25
C GLN A 23 -0.54 8.95 5.23
N ALA A 24 -1.16 7.81 4.94
CA ALA A 24 -1.12 6.64 5.81
C ALA A 24 0.31 6.11 6.02
N VAL A 25 1.12 6.06 4.95
CA VAL A 25 2.54 5.67 5.05
C VAL A 25 3.31 6.67 5.91
N THR A 26 3.09 7.97 5.71
CA THR A 26 3.77 9.03 6.45
C THR A 26 3.50 8.95 7.95
N GLU A 27 2.24 8.81 8.35
CA GLU A 27 1.86 8.69 9.77
C GLU A 27 2.52 7.46 10.43
N VAL A 28 2.45 6.30 9.78
CA VAL A 28 3.02 5.06 10.32
C VAL A 28 4.54 5.13 10.39
N LEU A 29 5.23 5.52 9.30
CA LEU A 29 6.70 5.55 9.30
C LEU A 29 7.25 6.57 10.30
N ASN A 30 6.59 7.72 10.47
CA ASN A 30 6.97 8.69 11.51
C ASN A 30 6.86 8.10 12.91
N SER A 31 5.82 7.30 13.20
CA SER A 31 5.67 6.63 14.49
C SER A 31 6.75 5.56 14.76
N LEU A 32 7.30 4.97 13.70
CA LEU A 32 8.34 3.94 13.77
C LEU A 32 9.77 4.50 13.81
N ARG A 33 9.96 5.82 13.59
CA ARG A 33 11.30 6.44 13.59
C ARG A 33 12.19 6.03 14.76
N PRO A 34 11.74 6.06 16.04
CA PRO A 34 12.64 5.77 17.16
C PRO A 34 13.23 4.36 17.11
N ILE A 35 12.48 3.36 16.64
CA ILE A 35 12.97 1.98 16.54
C ILE A 35 13.82 1.77 15.28
N VAL A 36 13.46 2.44 14.18
CA VAL A 36 14.23 2.39 12.93
C VAL A 36 15.61 3.02 13.13
N GLU A 37 15.67 4.23 13.69
CA GLU A 37 16.94 4.95 13.91
C GLU A 37 17.86 4.21 14.88
N LYS A 38 17.30 3.59 15.93
CA LYS A 38 18.07 2.76 16.87
C LYS A 38 18.71 1.53 16.22
N ASN A 39 18.15 1.02 15.13
CA ASN A 39 18.58 -0.21 14.47
C ASN A 39 18.76 -0.02 12.95
N GLU A 40 19.18 1.16 12.52
CA GLU A 40 19.09 1.58 11.11
C GLU A 40 19.80 0.60 10.18
N GLU A 41 21.00 0.14 10.55
CA GLU A 41 21.79 -0.82 9.77
C GLU A 41 20.99 -2.08 9.44
N LEU A 42 20.25 -2.63 10.41
CA LEU A 42 19.46 -3.85 10.22
C LEU A 42 18.28 -3.61 9.28
N TYR A 43 17.53 -2.53 9.49
CA TYR A 43 16.34 -2.21 8.68
C TYR A 43 16.74 -1.86 7.25
N ARG A 44 17.81 -1.08 7.07
CA ARG A 44 18.34 -0.66 5.77
C ARG A 44 18.95 -1.84 5.01
N LYS A 45 19.75 -2.69 5.66
CA LYS A 45 20.37 -3.87 5.03
C LYS A 45 19.34 -4.82 4.41
N ASN A 46 18.15 -4.92 5.02
CA ASN A 46 17.09 -5.83 4.57
C ASN A 46 15.97 -5.11 3.80
N ALA A 47 16.14 -3.82 3.48
CA ALA A 47 15.15 -2.98 2.80
C ALA A 47 13.74 -3.10 3.39
N ILE A 48 13.63 -3.12 4.73
CA ILE A 48 12.38 -3.46 5.41
C ILE A 48 11.31 -2.38 5.14
N LEU A 49 11.70 -1.11 5.12
CA LEU A 49 10.75 -0.01 4.94
C LEU A 49 10.26 0.07 3.48
N GLU A 50 11.12 -0.21 2.51
CA GLU A 50 10.76 -0.30 1.10
C GLU A 50 9.82 -1.48 0.86
N ARG A 51 10.11 -2.64 1.46
CA ARG A 51 9.28 -3.84 1.33
C ARG A 51 7.91 -3.71 1.99
N ILE A 52 7.82 -3.06 3.14
CA ILE A 52 6.53 -2.94 3.85
C ILE A 52 5.62 -1.86 3.25
N THR A 53 6.18 -0.93 2.47
CA THR A 53 5.43 0.11 1.75
C THR A 53 5.13 -0.24 0.30
N GLU A 54 5.51 -1.43 -0.16
CA GLU A 54 5.12 -1.99 -1.46
C GLU A 54 4.21 -3.20 -1.24
N PRO A 55 3.01 -3.26 -1.83
CA PRO A 55 2.16 -4.44 -1.70
C PRO A 55 2.75 -5.66 -2.41
N ASP A 56 2.64 -6.85 -1.79
CA ASP A 56 3.05 -8.11 -2.41
C ASP A 56 2.42 -8.32 -3.80
N ARG A 57 1.14 -7.93 -3.96
CA ARG A 57 0.41 -8.02 -5.23
C ARG A 57 -0.77 -7.05 -5.30
N GLN A 58 -1.00 -6.48 -6.47
CA GLN A 58 -2.19 -5.71 -6.80
C GLN A 58 -2.93 -6.35 -7.98
N ILE A 59 -4.24 -6.53 -7.86
CA ILE A 59 -5.09 -7.06 -8.92
C ILE A 59 -6.17 -6.04 -9.26
N MET A 60 -6.19 -5.62 -10.52
CA MET A 60 -7.21 -4.73 -11.08
C MET A 60 -7.93 -5.49 -12.20
N PHE A 61 -9.26 -5.53 -12.15
CA PHE A 61 -10.04 -6.33 -13.09
C PHE A 61 -11.36 -5.67 -13.46
N ARG A 62 -11.90 -6.04 -14.63
CA ARG A 62 -13.19 -5.57 -15.12
C ARG A 62 -14.33 -6.40 -14.53
N VAL A 63 -15.41 -5.74 -14.12
CA VAL A 63 -16.64 -6.36 -13.60
C VAL A 63 -17.82 -5.93 -14.47
N PRO A 64 -18.15 -6.68 -15.53
CA PRO A 64 -19.34 -6.44 -16.34
C PRO A 64 -20.57 -7.07 -15.67
N TRP A 65 -21.70 -6.36 -15.70
CA TRP A 65 -22.99 -6.85 -15.20
C TRP A 65 -24.14 -6.21 -15.99
N VAL A 66 -25.37 -6.70 -15.81
CA VAL A 66 -26.56 -6.20 -16.51
C VAL A 66 -27.53 -5.65 -15.47
N ASP A 67 -28.03 -4.44 -15.69
CA ASP A 67 -29.00 -3.81 -14.79
C ASP A 67 -30.45 -4.25 -15.06
N ASP A 68 -31.38 -3.81 -14.22
CA ASP A 68 -32.81 -4.18 -14.32
C ASP A 68 -33.47 -3.70 -15.64
N LYS A 69 -32.84 -2.78 -16.39
CA LYS A 69 -33.30 -2.30 -17.71
C LYS A 69 -32.65 -3.06 -18.87
N GLY A 70 -31.87 -4.11 -18.57
CA GLY A 70 -31.13 -4.89 -19.55
C GLY A 70 -29.91 -4.17 -20.12
N GLN A 71 -29.47 -3.05 -19.51
CA GLN A 71 -28.29 -2.33 -19.98
C GLN A 71 -27.02 -2.92 -19.37
N VAL A 72 -25.98 -3.08 -20.20
CA VAL A 72 -24.67 -3.56 -19.74
C VAL A 72 -23.95 -2.44 -19.01
N GLN A 73 -23.55 -2.71 -17.78
CA GLN A 73 -22.75 -1.85 -16.93
C GLN A 73 -21.35 -2.46 -16.77
N VAL A 74 -20.34 -1.60 -16.63
CA VAL A 74 -18.95 -2.03 -16.45
C VAL A 74 -18.31 -1.25 -15.32
N ASN A 75 -17.90 -1.95 -14.27
CA ASN A 75 -17.15 -1.38 -13.15
C ASN A 75 -15.73 -1.95 -13.09
N ARG A 76 -14.88 -1.32 -12.27
CA ARG A 76 -13.53 -1.78 -11.97
C ARG A 76 -13.50 -2.37 -10.57
N GLY A 77 -13.03 -3.61 -10.47
CA GLY A 77 -12.76 -4.29 -9.21
C GLY A 77 -11.28 -4.23 -8.86
N PHE A 78 -11.00 -4.28 -7.55
CA PHE A 78 -9.64 -4.24 -7.00
C PHE A 78 -9.46 -5.29 -5.90
N ARG A 79 -8.27 -5.87 -5.84
CA ARG A 79 -7.78 -6.59 -4.66
C ARG A 79 -6.30 -6.28 -4.45
N VAL A 80 -5.99 -5.57 -3.37
CA VAL A 80 -4.62 -5.30 -2.93
C VAL A 80 -4.26 -6.30 -1.84
N GLN A 81 -3.26 -7.12 -2.12
CA GLN A 81 -2.68 -8.11 -1.21
C GLN A 81 -1.39 -7.51 -0.65
N PHE A 82 -1.48 -6.79 0.47
CA PHE A 82 -0.39 -5.91 0.90
C PHE A 82 0.77 -6.66 1.54
N ASN A 83 0.51 -7.47 2.57
CA ASN A 83 1.57 -8.22 3.26
C ASN A 83 1.01 -9.53 3.84
N SER A 84 1.78 -10.61 3.70
CA SER A 84 1.43 -11.96 4.16
C SER A 84 2.41 -12.54 5.19
N ALA A 85 3.28 -11.72 5.77
CA ALA A 85 4.37 -12.18 6.65
C ALA A 85 3.89 -12.97 7.88
N ILE A 86 2.66 -12.72 8.35
CA ILE A 86 2.07 -13.39 9.53
C ILE A 86 0.84 -14.25 9.20
N GLY A 87 0.57 -14.52 7.91
CA GLY A 87 -0.54 -15.36 7.49
C GLY A 87 -1.23 -14.89 6.21
N PRO A 88 -2.38 -15.52 5.86
CA PRO A 88 -3.13 -15.17 4.66
C PRO A 88 -3.61 -13.71 4.66
N TYR A 89 -3.65 -13.09 3.48
CA TYR A 89 -4.16 -11.73 3.32
C TYR A 89 -5.59 -11.58 3.90
N LYS A 90 -5.77 -10.64 4.81
CA LYS A 90 -7.05 -10.39 5.47
C LYS A 90 -7.46 -8.93 5.31
N GLY A 91 -8.69 -8.71 4.85
CA GLY A 91 -9.26 -7.38 4.64
C GLY A 91 -10.62 -7.46 3.95
N GLY A 92 -11.49 -6.48 4.23
CA GLY A 92 -12.85 -6.40 3.68
C GLY A 92 -12.91 -6.03 2.21
N LEU A 93 -14.13 -5.83 1.71
CA LEU A 93 -14.42 -5.26 0.40
C LEU A 93 -15.26 -3.98 0.61
N ARG A 94 -15.04 -2.96 -0.21
CA ARG A 94 -15.79 -1.71 -0.19
C ARG A 94 -16.40 -1.44 -1.55
N PHE A 95 -17.71 -1.31 -1.60
CA PHE A 95 -18.45 -0.77 -2.74
C PHE A 95 -18.99 0.60 -2.34
N HIS A 96 -18.61 1.63 -3.07
CA HIS A 96 -18.91 3.03 -2.78
C HIS A 96 -18.92 3.81 -4.10
#